data_AF-A0A543IA84-F1
#
_entry.id   AF-A0A543IA84-F1
#
_cell.length_a   1.000
_cell.length_b   1.000
_cell.length_c   1.000
_cell.angle_alpha   90.00
_cell.angle_beta   90.00
_cell.angle_gamma   90.00
#
_symmetry.space_group_name_H-M   'P 1'
#
loop_
_entity.id
_entity.type
_entity.pdbx_description
1 polymer ?
#
loop_
_entity_poly.entity_id
_entity_poly.type
_entity_poly.pdbx_seq_one_letter_code
_entity_poly.pdbx_strand_id
1 'polypeptide(L)'
;MRAAAEFGIDPPLAQRAIYLALVLTPSRLLLLRRSRLTKRVREPLAVWPVADVDRIEVPRGGGTLTIHRAGAALRLELPLAHRFLPEVYRELPALLARAQAATETP
;
A
#
# COMPACT_ATOMS: atom_id res chain seq x y z
N MET A 1 3.29 -17.37 4.01
CA MET A 1 2.04 -16.86 4.65
C MET A 1 2.27 -16.13 5.98
N ARG A 2 3.47 -16.12 6.60
CA ARG A 2 3.73 -15.35 7.84
C ARG A 2 3.59 -13.82 7.68
N ALA A 3 4.06 -13.28 6.55
CA ALA A 3 4.05 -11.83 6.31
C ALA A 3 2.64 -11.20 6.38
N ALA A 4 1.60 -11.78 5.78
CA ALA A 4 0.27 -11.13 5.75
C ALA A 4 -0.31 -10.84 7.16
N ALA A 5 -0.13 -11.76 8.12
CA ALA A 5 -0.62 -11.59 9.49
C ALA A 5 0.13 -10.48 10.26
N GLU A 6 1.44 -10.32 10.02
CA GLU A 6 2.26 -9.24 10.61
C GLU A 6 1.79 -7.84 10.15
N PHE A 7 1.18 -7.80 8.97
CA PHE A 7 0.55 -6.61 8.41
C PHE A 7 -0.92 -6.44 8.82
N GLY A 8 -1.46 -7.30 9.69
CA GLY A 8 -2.87 -7.28 10.10
C GLY A 8 -3.84 -7.66 8.98
N ILE A 9 -3.35 -8.37 7.95
CA ILE A 9 -4.17 -8.81 6.82
C ILE A 9 -4.70 -10.21 7.10
N ASP A 10 -6.02 -10.36 7.06
CA ASP A 10 -6.69 -11.65 7.21
C ASP A 10 -6.29 -12.62 6.05
N PRO A 11 -5.68 -13.79 6.33
CA PRO A 11 -5.16 -14.67 5.28
C PRO A 11 -6.18 -15.15 4.24
N PRO A 12 -7.42 -15.56 4.59
CA PRO A 12 -8.47 -15.88 3.62
C PRO A 12 -8.87 -14.69 2.75
N LEU A 13 -8.87 -13.47 3.31
CA LEU A 13 -9.16 -12.25 2.56
C LEU A 13 -8.02 -11.93 1.58
N ALA A 14 -6.76 -12.08 2.00
CA ALA A 14 -5.58 -11.89 1.16
C ALA A 14 -5.60 -12.79 -0.09
N GLN A 15 -5.97 -14.07 0.07
CA GLN A 15 -6.05 -15.02 -1.05
C GLN A 15 -7.08 -14.61 -2.12
N ARG A 16 -8.11 -13.85 -1.74
CA ARG A 16 -9.16 -13.38 -2.65
C ARG A 16 -8.85 -11.99 -3.25
N ALA A 17 -7.76 -11.36 -2.84
CA ALA A 17 -7.44 -9.98 -3.16
C ALA A 17 -6.53 -9.89 -4.38
N ILE A 18 -7.14 -9.92 -5.57
CA ILE A 18 -6.41 -9.88 -6.85
C ILE A 18 -6.11 -8.44 -7.29
N TYR A 19 -7.03 -7.51 -7.02
CA TYR A 19 -6.84 -6.09 -7.33
C TYR A 19 -6.96 -5.26 -6.07
N LEU A 20 -5.99 -4.38 -5.86
CA LEU A 20 -5.89 -3.54 -4.69
C LEU A 20 -5.93 -2.06 -5.09
N ALA A 21 -6.53 -1.26 -4.22
CA ALA A 21 -6.31 0.18 -4.20
C ALA A 21 -5.44 0.50 -2.98
N LEU A 22 -4.31 1.18 -3.22
CA LEU A 22 -3.51 1.79 -2.18
C LEU A 22 -4.01 3.23 -2.01
N VAL A 23 -4.48 3.57 -0.81
CA VAL A 23 -5.00 4.91 -0.50
C VAL A 23 -4.18 5.48 0.62
N LEU A 24 -3.56 6.64 0.39
CA LEU A 24 -2.88 7.42 1.41
C LEU A 24 -3.77 8.61 1.79
N THR A 25 -4.04 8.75 3.08
CA THR A 25 -4.69 9.92 3.66
C THR A 25 -3.70 10.63 4.60
N PRO A 26 -4.03 11.84 5.12
CA PRO A 26 -3.15 12.54 6.05
C PRO A 26 -2.78 11.73 7.30
N SER A 27 -3.62 10.79 7.73
CA SER A 27 -3.42 10.04 8.97
C SER A 27 -3.29 8.53 8.79
N ARG A 28 -3.69 7.97 7.64
CA ARG A 28 -3.70 6.52 7.41
C ARG A 28 -3.26 6.10 6.02
N LEU A 29 -2.63 4.93 5.94
CA LEU A 29 -2.44 4.17 4.71
C LEU A 29 -3.43 3.00 4.70
N LEU A 30 -4.19 2.85 3.61
CA LEU A 30 -5.19 1.81 3.45
C LEU A 30 -4.88 0.94 2.24
N LEU A 31 -5.04 -0.37 2.42
CA LEU A 31 -5.13 -1.33 1.34
C LEU A 31 -6.56 -1.80 1.23
N LEU A 32 -7.20 -1.51 0.10
CA LEU A 32 -8.61 -1.85 -0.12
C LEU A 32 -8.74 -2.85 -1.26
N ARG A 33 -9.57 -3.87 -1.07
CA ARG A 33 -9.88 -4.81 -2.13
C ARG A 33 -10.74 -4.12 -3.19
N ARG A 34 -10.36 -4.27 -4.45
CA ARG A 34 -11.13 -3.81 -5.60
C ARG A 34 -11.75 -5.00 -6.33
N SER A 35 -13.02 -4.89 -6.65
CA SER A 35 -13.72 -5.84 -7.51
C SER A 35 -13.13 -5.81 -8.92
N ARG A 36 -12.75 -6.98 -9.48
CA ARG A 36 -12.31 -7.06 -10.88
C ARG A 36 -13.43 -6.64 -11.84
N LEU A 37 -14.66 -7.10 -11.58
CA LEU A 37 -15.83 -6.96 -12.45
C LEU A 37 -16.39 -5.54 -12.40
N THR A 38 -16.65 -5.01 -11.20
CA THR A 38 -17.33 -3.73 -11.03
C THR A 38 -16.37 -2.57 -10.80
N LYS A 39 -15.07 -2.84 -10.63
CA LYS A 39 -14.03 -1.86 -10.31
C LYS A 39 -14.28 -1.06 -9.02
N ARG A 40 -15.31 -1.41 -8.24
CA ARG A 40 -15.64 -0.77 -6.96
C ARG A 40 -14.73 -1.28 -5.85
N VAL A 41 -14.40 -0.38 -4.95
CA VAL A 41 -13.79 -0.67 -3.65
C VAL A 41 -14.81 -1.47 -2.83
N ARG A 42 -14.35 -2.53 -2.14
CA ARG A 42 -15.21 -3.35 -1.29
C ARG A 42 -14.88 -3.18 0.18
N GLU A 43 -13.86 -3.87 0.65
CA GLU A 43 -13.49 -3.95 2.06
C GLU A 43 -12.00 -3.68 2.24
N PRO A 44 -11.61 -3.03 3.35
CA PRO A 44 -10.21 -2.87 3.70
C PRO A 44 -9.57 -4.23 3.99
N LEU A 45 -8.43 -4.49 3.36
CA LEU A 45 -7.52 -5.57 3.71
C LEU A 45 -6.61 -5.19 4.86
N ALA A 46 -6.19 -3.93 4.90
CA ALA A 46 -5.41 -3.37 5.99
C ALA A 46 -5.61 -1.86 6.09
N VAL A 47 -5.48 -1.36 7.31
CA VAL A 47 -5.52 0.07 7.63
C VAL A 47 -4.44 0.32 8.67
N TRP A 48 -3.47 1.18 8.36
CA TRP A 48 -2.38 1.53 9.26
C TRP A 48 -2.35 3.04 9.48
N PRO A 49 -2.09 3.52 10.71
CA PRO A 49 -1.64 4.88 10.93
C PRO A 49 -0.40 5.20 10.07
N VAL A 50 -0.29 6.41 9.52
CA VAL A 50 0.89 6.80 8.73
C VAL A 50 2.18 6.78 9.56
N ALA A 51 2.08 7.01 10.87
CA ALA A 51 3.19 6.91 11.81
C ALA A 51 3.75 5.49 11.95
N ASP A 52 2.95 4.46 11.66
CA ASP A 52 3.37 3.05 11.75
C ASP A 52 4.02 2.55 10.44
N VAL A 53 4.08 3.37 9.40
CA VAL A 53 4.61 2.98 8.08
C VAL A 53 6.02 3.53 7.94
N ASP A 54 7.03 2.65 7.95
CA ASP A 54 8.43 3.07 7.94
C ASP A 54 8.81 3.75 6.62
N ARG A 55 8.45 3.13 5.49
CA ARG A 55 8.63 3.70 4.14
C ARG A 55 7.85 2.93 3.07
N ILE A 56 7.63 3.60 1.93
CA ILE A 56 7.18 2.97 0.69
C ILE A 56 8.31 3.03 -0.33
N GLU A 57 8.71 1.87 -0.86
CA GLU A 57 9.68 1.75 -1.94
C GLU A 57 8.94 1.52 -3.26
N VAL A 58 9.17 2.43 -4.20
CA VAL A 58 8.58 2.38 -5.54
C VAL A 58 9.68 2.07 -6.55
N PRO A 59 9.51 1.06 -7.39
CA PRO A 59 10.58 0.63 -8.29
C PRO A 59 10.79 1.68 -9.38
N ARG A 60 12.06 2.01 -9.67
CA ARG A 60 12.42 2.85 -10.84
C ARG A 60 12.22 2.12 -12.17
N GLY A 61 12.15 0.79 -12.11
CA GLY A 61 11.78 -0.14 -13.17
C GLY A 61 11.45 -1.51 -12.54
N GLY A 62 10.50 -2.24 -13.11
CA GLY A 62 9.99 -3.50 -12.53
C GLY A 62 8.55 -3.39 -12.03
N GLY A 63 8.03 -4.48 -11.48
CA GLY A 63 6.61 -4.65 -11.21
C GLY A 63 6.23 -4.75 -9.73
N THR A 64 7.08 -4.33 -8.78
CA THR A 64 6.81 -4.55 -7.35
C THR A 64 7.00 -3.27 -6.54
N LEU A 65 5.93 -2.82 -5.88
CA LEU A 65 5.97 -1.80 -4.84
C LEU A 65 6.11 -2.49 -3.48
N THR A 66 6.94 -1.95 -2.58
CA THR A 66 7.16 -2.54 -1.25
C THR A 66 6.79 -1.56 -0.16
N ILE A 67 5.98 -2.00 0.81
CA ILE A 67 5.62 -1.25 2.01
C ILE A 67 6.40 -1.86 3.18
N HIS A 68 7.17 -1.03 3.89
CA HIS A 68 7.91 -1.42 5.09
C HIS A 68 7.18 -0.93 6.33
N ARG A 69 6.98 -1.83 7.30
CA ARG A 69 6.31 -1.55 8.57
C ARG A 69 6.81 -2.52 9.63
N ALA A 70 7.16 -2.01 10.80
CA ALA A 70 7.52 -2.80 11.98
C ALA A 70 8.60 -3.86 11.68
N GLY A 71 9.57 -3.52 10.82
CA GLY A 71 10.65 -4.43 10.41
C GLY A 71 10.25 -5.51 9.40
N ALA A 72 9.00 -5.52 8.92
CA ALA A 72 8.52 -6.43 7.88
C ALA A 72 8.32 -5.69 6.55
N ALA A 73 8.30 -6.45 5.45
CA ALA A 73 8.12 -5.93 4.09
C ALA A 73 6.93 -6.62 3.39
N LEU A 74 5.95 -5.82 2.96
CA LEU A 74 4.81 -6.25 2.16
C LEU A 74 5.04 -5.86 0.70
N ARG A 75 5.07 -6.86 -0.18
CA ARG A 75 5.27 -6.69 -1.62
C ARG A 75 3.94 -6.71 -2.34
N LEU A 76 3.71 -5.70 -3.17
CA LEU A 76 2.53 -5.54 -4.01
C LEU A 76 2.93 -5.56 -5.47
N GLU A 77 2.37 -6.50 -6.23
CA GLU A 77 2.61 -6.60 -7.67
C GLU A 77 1.78 -5.57 -8.43
N LEU A 78 2.43 -4.89 -9.36
CA LEU A 78 1.81 -3.93 -10.27
C LEU A 78 1.45 -4.66 -11.57
N PRO A 79 0.17 -4.66 -11.98
CA PRO A 79 -0.34 -5.55 -13.03
C PRO A 79 0.21 -5.25 -14.44
N LEU A 80 0.92 -4.14 -14.61
CA LEU A 80 1.59 -3.80 -15.85
C LEU A 80 2.96 -3.24 -15.49
N ALA A 81 4.01 -4.02 -15.75
CA ALA A 81 5.39 -3.55 -15.78
C ALA A 81 5.54 -2.61 -16.98
N HIS A 82 4.88 -1.46 -16.94
CA HIS A 82 5.16 -0.39 -17.88
C HIS A 82 6.61 0.02 -17.65
N ARG A 83 7.31 0.31 -18.74
CA ARG A 83 8.67 0.85 -18.72
C ARG A 83 8.78 2.10 -17.82
N PHE A 84 7.64 2.77 -17.57
CA PHE A 84 7.50 3.90 -16.65
C PHE A 84 6.22 3.75 -15.82
N LEU A 85 6.35 3.83 -14.49
CA LEU A 85 5.19 3.95 -13.60
C LEU A 85 4.56 5.35 -13.72
N PRO A 86 3.21 5.46 -13.62
CA PRO A 86 2.55 6.75 -13.52
C PRO A 86 3.17 7.61 -12.41
N GLU A 87 3.21 8.93 -12.62
CA GLU A 87 3.84 9.90 -11.72
C GLU A 87 3.38 9.80 -10.28
N VAL A 88 2.08 9.56 -10.06
CA VAL A 88 1.51 9.36 -8.72
C VAL A 88 2.22 8.26 -7.91
N TYR A 89 2.70 7.20 -8.56
CA TYR A 89 3.47 6.17 -7.85
C TYR A 89 4.86 6.69 -7.46
N ARG A 90 5.50 7.48 -8.32
CA ARG A 90 6.83 8.06 -8.03
C ARG A 90 6.77 9.07 -6.88
N GLU A 91 5.64 9.73 -6.70
CA GLU A 91 5.41 10.70 -5.62
C GLU A 91 5.05 10.05 -4.28
N LEU A 92 4.59 8.79 -4.25
CA LEU A 92 4.13 8.12 -3.03
C LEU A 92 5.09 8.23 -1.83
N PRO A 93 6.42 8.04 -1.98
CA PRO A 93 7.34 8.19 -0.85
C PRO A 93 7.33 9.61 -0.27
N ALA A 94 7.29 10.63 -1.14
CA ALA A 94 7.25 12.03 -0.71
C ALA A 94 5.88 12.39 -0.09
N LEU A 95 4.79 11.86 -0.65
CA LEU A 95 3.45 12.06 -0.10
C LEU A 95 3.32 11.41 1.30
N LEU A 96 3.90 10.24 1.51
CA LEU A 96 3.95 9.60 2.83
C LEU A 96 4.70 10.47 3.84
N ALA A 97 5.90 10.93 3.48
CA ALA A 97 6.71 11.80 4.35
C ALA A 97 5.95 13.08 4.72
N ARG A 98 5.22 13.67 3.78
CA ARG A 98 4.36 14.85 4.04
C ARG A 98 3.23 14.53 5.02
N ALA A 99 2.57 13.38 4.88
CA ALA A 99 1.50 12.96 5.79
C ALA A 99 2.03 12.69 7.21
N GLN A 100 3.23 12.10 7.32
CA GLN A 100 3.89 11.87 8.61
C GLN A 100 4.24 13.18 9.31
N ALA A 101 4.91 14.11 8.60
CA ALA A 101 5.24 15.43 9.17
C ALA A 101 4.00 16.22 9.61
N ALA A 102 2.88 16.10 8.88
CA ALA A 102 1.61 16.72 9.26
C ALA A 102 0.97 16.09 10.50
N THR A 103 1.29 14.83 10.82
CA THR A 103 0.81 14.14 12.03
C THR A 103 1.63 14.52 13.27
N GLU A 104 2.90 14.91 13.08
CA GLU A 104 3.82 15.34 14.14
C GLU A 104 3.60 16.78 14.60
N THR A 105 2.80 17.56 13.86
CA THR A 105 2.50 18.96 14.18
C THR A 105 1.13 19.05 14.87
N PRO A 106 1.05 19.34 16.18
CA PRO A 106 -0.20 19.47 16.92
C PRO A 106 -1.00 20.73 16.56
#